data_AF-A0A8T1S9F2-F1
#
_entry.id   AF-A0A8T1S9F2-F1
#
_cell.length_a   1.000
_cell.length_b   1.000
_cell.length_c   1.000
_cell.angle_alpha   90.00
_cell.angle_beta   90.00
_cell.angle_gamma   90.00
#
_symmetry.space_group_name_H-M   'P 1'
#
loop_
_entity.id
_entity.type
_entity.pdbx_description
1 polymer ?
#
loop_
_entity_poly.entity_id
_entity_poly.type
_entity_poly.pdbx_seq_one_letter_code
_entity_poly.pdbx_strand_id
1 'polypeptide(L)'
;SCVSQEVRNRDTLEQLLQSQREWEQSEPGRLCEHPGAQGRVRSRKDALVAWLVRSSLVGEQDPVPSCADIRATYPAAWSAAQIASMAPSHFEGCLGLISQDPTLSPEQLRAALGKAKRLFGTARPMQPVHVLQLGLLATQLSEQELQELELSNWGPLSVLGALGGWTARQMRALVSSFLRQRGGSVQGLALPELAALGHLLCGLRADEMQMLNSRELSQAAPFVGSLRLGCSERQLETLAELLTSHSAFGPVSSWGPEIFTEIGTLAGGVQPSAAAGLHQRPGLSRDPPAARAAQRRAETSSGQCPARGGGRPGWQRQESRPAPSWPQRPGTAVSDVQLWAQPTARVVPCSAAAV
;
A
#
# COMPACT_ATOMS: atom_id res chain seq x y z
N SER A 1 35.70 12.80 27.32
CA SER A 1 35.88 14.14 26.72
C SER A 1 34.58 14.90 26.83
N CYS A 2 34.58 16.05 27.49
CA CYS A 2 33.41 16.92 27.58
C CYS A 2 33.36 17.80 26.32
N VAL A 3 32.24 17.76 25.59
CA VAL A 3 31.98 18.66 24.45
C VAL A 3 31.41 19.97 25.00
N SER A 4 31.94 21.10 24.54
CA SER A 4 31.49 22.44 24.96
C SER A 4 29.99 22.64 24.69
N GLN A 5 29.33 23.39 25.56
CA GLN A 5 27.88 23.64 25.50
C GLN A 5 27.46 24.38 24.22
N GLU A 6 28.36 25.19 23.64
CA GLU A 6 28.13 25.93 22.39
C GLU A 6 28.09 25.03 21.13
N VAL A 7 28.78 23.87 21.16
CA VAL A 7 28.83 22.89 20.05
C VAL A 7 27.67 21.89 20.12
N ARG A 8 26.81 21.98 21.14
CA ARG A 8 25.59 21.16 21.26
C ARG A 8 24.42 21.65 20.39
N ASN A 9 24.52 22.82 19.76
CA ASN A 9 23.53 23.26 18.78
C ASN A 9 23.79 22.56 17.43
N ARG A 10 22.76 21.92 16.87
CA ARG A 10 22.84 21.16 15.62
C ARG A 10 23.32 22.03 14.45
N ASP A 11 22.79 23.23 14.30
CA ASP A 11 23.15 24.13 13.20
C ASP A 11 24.60 24.59 13.29
N THR A 12 25.07 24.88 14.52
CA THR A 12 26.47 25.25 14.79
C THR A 12 27.42 24.09 14.51
N LEU A 13 27.03 22.85 14.84
CA LEU A 13 27.83 21.66 14.55
C LEU A 13 27.90 21.36 13.05
N GLU A 14 26.79 21.49 12.32
CA GLU A 14 26.75 21.32 10.87
C GLU A 14 27.65 22.34 10.16
N GLN A 15 27.59 23.61 10.57
CA GLN A 15 28.48 24.66 10.05
C GLN A 15 29.96 24.38 10.34
N LEU A 16 30.29 23.89 11.54
CA LEU A 16 31.66 23.61 11.95
C LEU A 16 32.26 22.39 11.23
N LEU A 17 31.45 21.33 11.03
CA LEU A 17 31.85 20.18 10.23
C LEU A 17 32.04 20.54 8.75
N GLN A 18 31.21 21.45 8.24
CA GLN A 18 31.32 21.96 6.88
C GLN A 18 32.58 22.83 6.70
N SER A 19 32.84 23.78 7.59
CA SER A 19 34.06 24.61 7.55
C SER A 19 35.33 23.76 7.68
N GLN A 20 35.29 22.73 8.53
CA GLN A 20 36.41 21.79 8.68
C GLN A 20 36.66 20.97 7.41
N ARG A 21 35.60 20.55 6.71
CA ARG A 21 35.70 19.84 5.42
C ARG A 21 36.29 20.74 4.34
N GLU A 22 35.85 22.00 4.27
CA GLU A 22 36.35 22.98 3.30
C GLU A 22 37.82 23.29 3.53
N TRP A 23 38.25 23.42 4.80
CA TRP A 23 39.65 23.60 5.14
C TRP A 23 40.51 22.38 4.74
N GLU A 24 40.06 21.15 5.03
CA GLU A 24 40.77 19.91 4.64
C GLU A 24 40.94 19.79 3.11
N GLN A 25 40.01 20.33 2.34
CA GLN A 25 40.05 20.33 0.87
C GLN A 25 40.86 21.49 0.28
N SER A 26 41.28 22.45 1.10
CA SER A 26 42.11 23.57 0.68
C SER A 26 43.57 23.16 0.44
N GLU A 27 44.31 23.96 -0.30
CA GLU A 27 45.74 23.71 -0.57
C GLU A 27 46.58 23.64 0.72
N PRO A 28 46.41 24.53 1.72
CA PRO A 28 47.06 24.37 3.03
C PRO A 28 46.63 23.11 3.79
N GLY A 29 45.34 22.73 3.71
CA GLY A 29 44.80 21.55 4.38
C GLY A 29 45.45 20.25 3.88
N ARG A 30 45.63 20.13 2.55
CA ARG A 30 46.34 19.01 1.91
C ARG A 30 47.82 18.96 2.28
N LEU A 31 48.47 20.11 2.47
CA LEU A 31 49.88 20.18 2.86
C LEU A 31 50.13 19.85 4.34
N CYS A 32 49.13 20.09 5.20
CA CYS A 32 49.19 19.79 6.63
C CYS A 32 48.67 18.38 7.00
N GLU A 33 48.36 17.53 6.01
CA GLU A 33 47.83 16.17 6.20
C GLU A 33 48.93 15.22 6.71
N HIS A 34 49.18 15.21 8.03
CA HIS A 34 50.12 14.28 8.65
C HIS A 34 49.45 12.96 9.09
N PRO A 35 50.00 11.78 8.74
CA PRO A 35 49.40 10.47 9.04
C PRO A 35 49.08 10.22 10.54
N GLY A 36 49.87 10.80 11.45
CA GLY A 36 49.66 10.66 12.90
C GLY A 36 48.62 11.63 13.50
N ALA A 37 48.34 12.75 12.85
CA ALA A 37 47.35 13.75 13.30
C ALA A 37 45.93 13.41 12.80
N GLN A 38 45.85 12.73 11.65
CA GLN A 38 44.61 12.35 10.98
C GLN A 38 43.75 11.41 11.85
N GLY A 39 44.38 10.47 12.57
CA GLY A 39 43.69 9.58 13.51
C GLY A 39 43.01 10.35 14.66
N ARG A 40 43.68 11.37 15.21
CA ARG A 40 43.15 12.15 16.35
C ARG A 40 42.02 13.09 15.93
N VAL A 41 42.11 13.72 14.76
CA VAL A 41 41.04 14.58 14.21
C VAL A 41 39.82 13.75 13.85
N ARG A 42 40.02 12.58 13.21
CA ARG A 42 38.95 11.64 12.89
C ARG A 42 38.24 11.15 14.16
N SER A 43 38.99 10.75 15.19
CA SER A 43 38.40 10.37 16.48
C SER A 43 37.62 11.49 17.17
N ARG A 44 38.01 12.76 17.02
CA ARG A 44 37.25 13.91 17.56
C ARG A 44 35.96 14.18 16.78
N LYS A 45 36.01 14.12 15.44
CA LYS A 45 34.82 14.19 14.58
C LYS A 45 33.85 13.05 14.89
N ASP A 46 34.37 11.83 15.00
CA ASP A 46 33.59 10.65 15.35
C ASP A 46 32.95 10.79 16.74
N ALA A 47 33.66 11.37 17.72
CA ALA A 47 33.11 11.62 19.06
C ALA A 47 32.01 12.70 19.05
N LEU A 48 32.13 13.75 18.23
CA LEU A 48 31.11 14.80 18.08
C LEU A 48 29.85 14.26 17.39
N VAL A 49 30.03 13.48 16.32
CA VAL A 49 28.92 12.84 15.60
C VAL A 49 28.27 11.76 16.47
N ALA A 50 29.06 10.98 17.23
CA ALA A 50 28.53 9.98 18.15
C ALA A 50 27.66 10.60 19.25
N TRP A 51 27.94 11.83 19.69
CA TRP A 51 27.04 12.54 20.59
C TRP A 51 25.71 12.86 19.90
N LEU A 52 25.71 13.41 18.69
CA LEU A 52 24.47 13.73 17.95
C LEU A 52 23.58 12.49 17.74
N VAL A 53 24.21 11.36 17.40
CA VAL A 53 23.53 10.06 17.27
C VAL A 53 22.99 9.60 18.62
N ARG A 54 23.75 9.75 19.71
CA ARG A 54 23.31 9.39 21.07
C ARG A 54 22.22 10.32 21.62
N SER A 55 22.25 11.61 21.33
CA SER A 55 21.20 12.56 21.73
C SER A 55 19.92 12.37 20.93
N SER A 56 20.01 11.90 19.69
CA SER A 56 18.84 11.44 18.92
C SER A 56 18.21 10.17 19.49
N LEU A 57 18.98 9.37 20.24
CA LEU A 57 18.51 8.15 20.93
C LEU A 57 18.07 8.41 22.38
N VAL A 58 18.27 9.62 22.91
CA VAL A 58 17.91 9.98 24.28
C VAL A 58 16.90 11.13 24.23
N GLY A 59 15.63 10.76 24.08
CA GLY A 59 14.55 11.49 24.76
C GLY A 59 13.60 12.36 23.93
N GLU A 60 13.70 12.41 22.60
CA GLU A 60 12.59 12.96 21.82
C GLU A 60 11.54 11.84 21.67
N GLN A 61 10.43 11.93 22.41
CA GLN A 61 9.31 11.01 22.19
C GLN A 61 8.91 11.09 20.72
N ASP A 62 8.87 9.94 20.04
CA ASP A 62 8.41 9.89 18.65
C ASP A 62 7.07 10.64 18.55
N PRO A 63 6.92 11.57 17.58
CA PRO A 63 5.73 12.41 17.52
C PRO A 63 4.49 11.53 17.35
N VAL A 64 3.48 11.76 18.19
CA VAL A 64 2.20 11.05 18.13
C VAL A 64 1.30 11.75 17.12
N PRO A 65 0.84 11.08 16.05
CA PRO A 65 0.06 11.74 15.01
C PRO A 65 -1.37 12.07 15.47
N SER A 66 -1.84 13.25 15.07
CA SER A 66 -3.26 13.58 15.03
C SER A 66 -3.91 13.03 13.75
N CYS A 67 -5.23 13.11 13.66
CA CYS A 67 -5.94 12.76 12.43
C CYS A 67 -5.57 13.69 11.25
N ALA A 68 -5.28 14.96 11.54
CA ALA A 68 -4.84 15.90 10.50
C ALA A 68 -3.48 15.48 9.92
N ASP A 69 -2.57 15.01 10.77
CA ASP A 69 -1.24 14.55 10.35
C ASP A 69 -1.34 13.30 9.46
N ILE A 70 -2.20 12.34 9.82
CA ILE A 70 -2.46 11.14 8.99
C ILE A 70 -3.06 11.51 7.64
N ARG A 71 -3.97 12.49 7.59
CA ARG A 71 -4.58 12.98 6.34
C ARG A 71 -3.58 13.73 5.45
N ALA A 72 -2.61 14.41 6.05
CA ALA A 72 -1.59 15.17 5.34
C ALA A 72 -0.45 14.29 4.80
N THR A 73 -0.12 13.21 5.50
CA THR A 73 0.83 12.20 5.03
C THR A 73 0.06 11.02 4.46
N TYR A 74 0.09 9.86 5.10
CA TYR A 74 -0.76 8.67 4.87
C TYR A 74 -0.61 7.76 6.11
N PRO A 75 -1.55 6.84 6.40
CA PRO A 75 -1.43 5.93 7.54
C PRO A 75 -0.09 5.16 7.57
N ALA A 76 0.37 4.64 6.42
CA ALA A 76 1.61 3.87 6.33
C ALA A 76 2.91 4.65 6.65
N ALA A 77 2.88 5.98 6.68
CA ALA A 77 4.04 6.80 7.05
C ALA A 77 4.36 6.74 8.55
N TRP A 78 3.43 6.26 9.39
CA TRP A 78 3.54 6.28 10.85
C TRP A 78 3.84 4.89 11.41
N SER A 79 4.80 4.77 12.33
CA SER A 79 5.12 3.47 12.94
C SER A 79 3.92 2.87 13.70
N ALA A 80 3.96 1.55 13.90
CA ALA A 80 2.96 0.86 14.72
C ALA A 80 2.85 1.45 16.15
N ALA A 81 3.97 1.86 16.74
CA ALA A 81 4.00 2.49 18.06
C ALA A 81 3.31 3.86 18.07
N GLN A 82 3.54 4.68 17.03
CA GLN A 82 2.90 5.98 16.87
C GLN A 82 1.38 5.85 16.67
N ILE A 83 0.93 4.92 15.80
CA ILE A 83 -0.50 4.63 15.59
C ILE A 83 -1.15 4.15 16.89
N ALA A 84 -0.50 3.25 17.64
CA ALA A 84 -1.01 2.78 18.93
C ALA A 84 -1.14 3.90 19.97
N SER A 85 -0.28 4.92 19.87
CA SER A 85 -0.19 6.03 20.83
C SER A 85 -1.14 7.18 20.54
N MET A 86 -1.78 7.23 19.36
CA MET A 86 -2.75 8.26 18.99
C MET A 86 -3.81 8.52 20.07
N ALA A 87 -4.26 9.76 20.23
CA ALA A 87 -5.40 10.04 21.11
C ALA A 87 -6.67 9.33 20.58
N PRO A 88 -7.55 8.82 21.47
CA PRO A 88 -8.78 8.12 21.08
C PRO A 88 -9.62 8.85 20.01
N SER A 89 -9.88 10.14 20.21
CA SER A 89 -10.67 10.98 19.30
C SER A 89 -10.00 11.18 17.93
N HIS A 90 -8.68 11.33 17.89
CA HIS A 90 -7.92 11.44 16.65
C HIS A 90 -7.89 10.12 15.89
N PHE A 91 -7.71 8.98 16.58
CA PHE A 91 -7.76 7.69 15.94
C PHE A 91 -9.16 7.42 15.37
N GLU A 92 -10.23 7.67 16.13
CA GLU A 92 -11.61 7.48 15.67
C GLU A 92 -11.92 8.32 14.41
N GLY A 93 -11.55 9.61 14.42
CA GLY A 93 -11.78 10.51 13.27
C GLY A 93 -11.02 10.14 11.99
N CYS A 94 -10.02 9.26 12.09
CA CYS A 94 -9.22 8.76 10.98
C CYS A 94 -9.28 7.24 10.80
N LEU A 95 -10.11 6.54 11.58
CA LEU A 95 -10.19 5.07 11.54
C LEU A 95 -10.52 4.58 10.14
N GLY A 96 -11.46 5.21 9.45
CA GLY A 96 -11.83 4.84 8.07
C GLY A 96 -10.66 4.95 7.07
N LEU A 97 -9.72 5.88 7.26
CA LEU A 97 -8.53 5.99 6.42
C LEU A 97 -7.51 4.90 6.77
N ILE A 98 -7.27 4.69 8.06
CA ILE A 98 -6.34 3.67 8.56
C ILE A 98 -6.83 2.28 8.14
N SER A 99 -8.12 1.98 8.28
CA SER A 99 -8.68 0.66 8.01
C SER A 99 -8.81 0.32 6.53
N GLN A 100 -8.66 1.30 5.63
CA GLN A 100 -8.76 1.07 4.18
C GLN A 100 -7.41 1.11 3.48
N ASP A 101 -6.32 1.43 4.18
CA ASP A 101 -4.98 1.55 3.58
C ASP A 101 -4.33 0.16 3.37
N PRO A 102 -4.19 -0.33 2.12
CA PRO A 102 -3.59 -1.62 1.83
C PRO A 102 -2.06 -1.63 1.99
N THR A 103 -1.44 -0.47 2.19
CA THR A 103 0.02 -0.33 2.31
C THR A 103 0.52 -0.46 3.75
N LEU A 104 -0.40 -0.58 4.72
CA LEU A 104 -0.04 -0.83 6.11
C LEU A 104 0.65 -2.19 6.30
N SER A 105 1.74 -2.17 7.06
CA SER A 105 2.42 -3.38 7.50
C SER A 105 1.55 -4.18 8.47
N PRO A 106 1.79 -5.50 8.61
CA PRO A 106 1.10 -6.33 9.59
C PRO A 106 1.23 -5.80 11.03
N GLU A 107 2.36 -5.19 11.41
CA GLU A 107 2.58 -4.56 12.71
C GLU A 107 1.67 -3.34 12.90
N GLN A 108 1.57 -2.48 11.88
CA GLN A 108 0.71 -1.30 11.90
C GLN A 108 -0.77 -1.71 11.98
N LEU A 109 -1.20 -2.70 11.18
CA LEU A 109 -2.56 -3.24 11.23
C LEU A 109 -2.90 -3.79 12.62
N ARG A 110 -1.98 -4.56 13.24
CA ARG A 110 -2.16 -5.09 14.61
C ARG A 110 -2.26 -3.97 15.65
N ALA A 111 -1.41 -2.95 15.56
CA ALA A 111 -1.45 -1.79 16.45
C ALA A 111 -2.77 -1.01 16.32
N ALA A 112 -3.20 -0.75 15.09
CA ALA A 112 -4.47 -0.09 14.79
C ALA A 112 -5.67 -0.92 15.28
N LEU A 113 -5.69 -2.24 15.04
CA LEU A 113 -6.73 -3.13 15.55
C LEU A 113 -6.80 -3.08 17.08
N GLY A 114 -5.65 -3.14 17.76
CA GLY A 114 -5.59 -3.02 19.22
C GLY A 114 -6.10 -1.68 19.74
N LYS A 115 -5.94 -0.60 18.97
CA LYS A 115 -6.53 0.71 19.28
C LYS A 115 -8.04 0.74 19.04
N ALA A 116 -8.51 0.22 17.91
CA ALA A 116 -9.93 0.11 17.56
C ALA A 116 -10.70 -0.72 18.59
N LYS A 117 -10.17 -1.87 19.04
CA LYS A 117 -10.77 -2.68 20.10
C LYS A 117 -10.93 -1.91 21.41
N ARG A 118 -9.97 -1.06 21.77
CA ARG A 118 -10.06 -0.22 22.98
C ARG A 118 -11.12 0.87 22.83
N LEU A 119 -11.34 1.39 21.62
CA LEU A 119 -12.41 2.36 21.33
C LEU A 119 -13.80 1.74 21.36
N PHE A 120 -13.96 0.57 20.74
CA PHE A 120 -15.25 -0.13 20.70
C PHE A 120 -15.64 -0.76 22.04
N GLY A 121 -14.69 -0.89 22.96
CA GLY A 121 -14.88 -1.48 24.27
C GLY A 121 -14.82 -3.02 24.27
N THR A 122 -15.06 -3.61 25.43
CA THR A 122 -15.01 -5.07 25.67
C THR A 122 -16.32 -5.80 25.39
N ALA A 123 -17.36 -5.10 24.94
CA ALA A 123 -18.66 -5.69 24.67
C ALA A 123 -18.56 -6.71 23.53
N ARG A 124 -18.68 -7.99 23.87
CA ARG A 124 -18.84 -9.10 22.93
C ARG A 124 -20.32 -9.51 22.92
N PRO A 125 -20.93 -9.78 21.75
CA PRO A 125 -20.37 -9.74 20.40
C PRO A 125 -20.13 -8.31 19.89
N MET A 126 -19.16 -8.15 18.99
CA MET A 126 -18.89 -6.87 18.33
C MET A 126 -20.08 -6.48 17.46
N GLN A 127 -20.63 -5.29 17.71
CA GLN A 127 -21.78 -4.77 16.97
C GLN A 127 -21.49 -4.67 15.46
N PRO A 128 -22.49 -4.92 14.58
CA PRO A 128 -22.30 -4.86 13.13
C PRO A 128 -21.68 -3.55 12.64
N VAL A 129 -22.05 -2.41 13.24
CA VAL A 129 -21.49 -1.10 12.88
C VAL A 129 -19.98 -1.02 13.10
N HIS A 130 -19.46 -1.65 14.16
CA HIS A 130 -18.02 -1.70 14.43
C HIS A 130 -17.31 -2.64 13.45
N VAL A 131 -17.95 -3.75 13.05
CA VAL A 131 -17.41 -4.66 12.03
C VAL A 131 -17.20 -3.93 10.70
N LEU A 132 -18.16 -3.09 10.29
CA LEU A 132 -18.06 -2.28 9.08
C LEU A 132 -16.89 -1.28 9.14
N GLN A 133 -16.55 -0.77 10.32
CA GLN A 133 -15.46 0.20 10.50
C GLN A 133 -14.06 -0.43 10.51
N LEU A 134 -13.96 -1.74 10.77
CA LEU A 134 -12.67 -2.43 10.88
C LEU A 134 -11.91 -2.52 9.56
N GLY A 135 -12.58 -2.58 8.40
CA GLY A 135 -11.92 -2.72 7.10
C GLY A 135 -10.82 -3.80 7.12
N LEU A 136 -9.65 -3.50 6.55
CA LEU A 136 -8.46 -4.36 6.54
C LEU A 136 -7.98 -4.77 7.94
N LEU A 137 -8.29 -4.01 8.99
CA LEU A 137 -7.94 -4.41 10.37
C LEU A 137 -8.63 -5.71 10.77
N ALA A 138 -9.77 -6.04 10.16
CA ALA A 138 -10.48 -7.30 10.40
C ALA A 138 -9.63 -8.52 10.03
N THR A 139 -8.69 -8.39 9.08
CA THR A 139 -7.76 -9.47 8.69
C THR A 139 -6.80 -9.85 9.82
N GLN A 140 -6.65 -9.01 10.84
CA GLN A 140 -5.81 -9.28 12.00
C GLN A 140 -6.56 -9.92 13.18
N LEU A 141 -7.87 -10.16 13.03
CA LEU A 141 -8.66 -10.88 14.04
C LEU A 141 -8.33 -12.38 14.03
N SER A 142 -8.33 -12.98 15.22
CA SER A 142 -8.22 -14.44 15.34
C SER A 142 -9.51 -15.14 14.86
N GLU A 143 -9.41 -16.42 14.50
CA GLU A 143 -10.58 -17.23 14.11
C GLU A 143 -11.70 -17.21 15.15
N GLN A 144 -11.33 -17.24 16.44
CA GLN A 144 -12.29 -17.15 17.54
C GLN A 144 -13.02 -15.80 17.53
N GLU A 145 -12.29 -14.69 17.40
CA GLU A 145 -12.90 -13.36 17.33
C GLU A 145 -13.78 -13.19 16.09
N LEU A 146 -13.38 -13.77 14.96
CA LEU A 146 -14.18 -13.78 13.73
C LEU A 146 -15.48 -14.58 13.88
N GLN A 147 -15.47 -15.67 14.66
CA GLN A 147 -16.67 -16.47 14.92
C GLN A 147 -17.68 -15.75 15.83
N GLU A 148 -17.22 -14.81 16.64
CA GLU A 148 -18.04 -14.00 17.56
C GLU A 148 -18.66 -12.77 16.89
N LEU A 149 -18.33 -12.49 15.62
CA LEU A 149 -18.95 -11.39 14.87
C LEU A 149 -20.41 -11.70 14.58
N GLU A 150 -21.27 -10.68 14.69
CA GLU A 150 -22.67 -10.77 14.30
C GLU A 150 -22.80 -10.68 12.77
N LEU A 151 -23.03 -11.82 12.13
CA LEU A 151 -23.09 -12.01 10.68
C LEU A 151 -24.45 -12.56 10.23
N SER A 152 -25.53 -12.26 10.95
CA SER A 152 -26.89 -12.72 10.58
C SER A 152 -27.36 -12.21 9.22
N ASN A 153 -26.82 -11.08 8.76
CA ASN A 153 -27.16 -10.43 7.49
C ASN A 153 -25.96 -10.43 6.54
N TRP A 154 -26.24 -10.47 5.22
CA TRP A 154 -25.18 -10.43 4.19
C TRP A 154 -24.49 -9.06 4.07
N GLY A 155 -25.04 -7.98 4.64
CA GLY A 155 -24.46 -6.64 4.61
C GLY A 155 -23.05 -6.56 5.22
N PRO A 156 -22.87 -6.86 6.52
CA PRO A 156 -21.55 -6.95 7.15
C PRO A 156 -20.63 -7.97 6.47
N LEU A 157 -21.18 -9.10 6.01
CA LEU A 157 -20.44 -10.11 5.25
C LEU A 157 -19.84 -9.51 3.96
N SER A 158 -20.59 -8.68 3.23
CA SER A 158 -20.12 -8.08 1.97
C SER A 158 -18.89 -7.20 2.15
N VAL A 159 -18.81 -6.47 3.26
CA VAL A 159 -17.62 -5.66 3.59
C VAL A 159 -16.42 -6.55 3.85
N LEU A 160 -16.59 -7.65 4.60
CA LEU A 160 -15.50 -8.61 4.85
C LEU A 160 -15.12 -9.39 3.60
N GLY A 161 -16.09 -9.74 2.74
CA GLY A 161 -15.91 -10.45 1.48
C GLY A 161 -15.14 -9.64 0.43
N ALA A 162 -15.28 -8.32 0.45
CA ALA A 162 -14.50 -7.44 -0.42
C ALA A 162 -13.00 -7.41 -0.05
N LEU A 163 -12.63 -7.74 1.19
CA LEU A 163 -11.24 -7.68 1.65
C LEU A 163 -10.45 -8.89 1.17
N GLY A 164 -9.25 -8.63 0.66
CA GLY A 164 -8.22 -9.64 0.44
C GLY A 164 -7.37 -9.89 1.69
N GLY A 165 -6.37 -10.76 1.60
CA GLY A 165 -5.40 -11.00 2.69
C GLY A 165 -5.86 -11.95 3.79
N TRP A 166 -7.03 -12.59 3.63
CA TRP A 166 -7.51 -13.62 4.55
C TRP A 166 -6.69 -14.91 4.45
N THR A 167 -6.48 -15.56 5.58
CA THR A 167 -6.01 -16.95 5.60
C THR A 167 -7.17 -17.92 5.35
N ALA A 168 -6.87 -19.12 4.83
CA ALA A 168 -7.88 -20.17 4.62
C ALA A 168 -8.69 -20.49 5.89
N ARG A 169 -8.03 -20.49 7.05
CA ARG A 169 -8.67 -20.73 8.34
C ARG A 169 -9.63 -19.60 8.75
N GLN A 170 -9.24 -18.33 8.53
CA GLN A 170 -10.11 -17.19 8.80
C GLN A 170 -11.33 -17.18 7.86
N MET A 171 -11.15 -17.44 6.56
CA MET A 171 -12.26 -17.56 5.62
C MET A 171 -13.23 -18.66 6.06
N ARG A 172 -12.70 -19.82 6.47
CA ARG A 172 -13.52 -20.91 6.99
C ARG A 172 -14.31 -20.50 8.25
N ALA A 173 -13.66 -19.81 9.18
CA ALA A 173 -14.30 -19.32 10.40
C ALA A 173 -15.45 -18.33 10.11
N LEU A 174 -15.25 -17.39 9.19
CA LEU A 174 -16.26 -16.42 8.78
C LEU A 174 -17.46 -17.07 8.08
N VAL A 175 -17.21 -17.91 7.07
CA VAL A 175 -18.29 -18.56 6.30
C VAL A 175 -19.10 -19.51 7.17
N SER A 176 -18.43 -20.32 8.00
CA SER A 176 -19.13 -21.22 8.93
C SER A 176 -19.96 -20.47 9.97
N SER A 177 -19.47 -19.32 10.46
CA SER A 177 -20.22 -18.46 11.37
C SER A 177 -21.46 -17.86 10.69
N PHE A 178 -21.31 -17.34 9.47
CA PHE A 178 -22.41 -16.79 8.67
C PHE A 178 -23.52 -17.81 8.42
N LEU A 179 -23.17 -19.00 7.90
CA LEU A 179 -24.15 -20.06 7.61
C LEU A 179 -24.91 -20.51 8.87
N ARG A 180 -24.19 -20.64 9.99
CA ARG A 180 -24.78 -20.99 11.28
C ARG A 180 -25.77 -19.92 11.77
N GLN A 181 -25.41 -18.64 11.69
CA GLN A 181 -26.26 -17.54 12.18
C GLN A 181 -27.49 -17.30 11.29
N ARG A 182 -27.35 -17.45 9.98
CA ARG A 182 -28.47 -17.36 9.02
C ARG A 182 -29.46 -18.52 9.16
N GLY A 183 -29.05 -19.65 9.75
CA GLY A 183 -29.88 -20.85 9.89
C GLY A 183 -30.13 -21.58 8.55
N GLY A 184 -29.23 -21.42 7.57
CA GLY A 184 -29.38 -21.97 6.22
C GLY A 184 -28.22 -22.85 5.78
N SER A 185 -28.46 -23.70 4.78
CA SER A 185 -27.41 -24.47 4.11
C SER A 185 -26.80 -23.70 2.94
N VAL A 186 -25.68 -24.22 2.42
CA VAL A 186 -25.00 -23.67 1.24
C VAL A 186 -25.91 -23.67 -0.01
N GLN A 187 -26.82 -24.63 -0.13
CA GLN A 187 -27.83 -24.69 -1.20
C GLN A 187 -28.79 -23.50 -1.19
N GLY A 188 -29.06 -22.93 -0.02
CA GLY A 188 -29.99 -21.81 0.15
C GLY A 188 -29.34 -20.44 -0.02
N LEU A 189 -28.08 -20.37 -0.45
CA LEU A 189 -27.43 -19.09 -0.77
C LEU A 189 -27.97 -18.57 -2.10
N ALA A 190 -28.57 -17.38 -2.08
CA ALA A 190 -29.03 -16.71 -3.28
C ALA A 190 -27.96 -15.71 -3.76
N LEU A 191 -28.23 -15.06 -4.88
CA LEU A 191 -27.35 -14.07 -5.49
C LEU A 191 -26.73 -13.06 -4.50
N PRO A 192 -27.49 -12.39 -3.60
CA PRO A 192 -26.90 -11.39 -2.70
C PRO A 192 -25.89 -12.00 -1.73
N GLU A 193 -26.16 -13.19 -1.18
CA GLU A 193 -25.23 -13.85 -0.28
C GLU A 193 -23.99 -14.35 -1.01
N LEU A 194 -24.14 -14.91 -2.21
CA LEU A 194 -23.01 -15.38 -3.01
C LEU A 194 -22.10 -14.24 -3.47
N ALA A 195 -22.69 -13.13 -3.89
CA ALA A 195 -21.93 -11.92 -4.22
C ALA A 195 -21.22 -11.34 -2.96
N ALA A 196 -21.90 -11.34 -1.81
CA ALA A 196 -21.35 -10.84 -0.56
C ALA A 196 -20.19 -11.69 -0.02
N LEU A 197 -20.13 -12.98 -0.33
CA LEU A 197 -19.01 -13.83 0.08
C LEU A 197 -17.68 -13.32 -0.50
N GLY A 198 -17.64 -12.85 -1.74
CA GLY A 198 -16.40 -12.33 -2.36
C GLY A 198 -15.21 -13.29 -2.19
N HIS A 199 -14.11 -12.80 -1.60
CA HIS A 199 -12.93 -13.62 -1.29
C HIS A 199 -13.25 -14.78 -0.31
N LEU A 200 -14.24 -14.60 0.58
CA LEU A 200 -14.65 -15.60 1.55
C LEU A 200 -15.31 -16.82 0.90
N LEU A 201 -15.70 -16.76 -0.39
CA LEU A 201 -16.21 -17.95 -1.11
C LEU A 201 -15.25 -19.13 -0.98
N CYS A 202 -13.93 -18.87 -1.00
CA CYS A 202 -12.88 -19.87 -0.84
C CYS A 202 -12.75 -20.45 0.59
N GLY A 203 -13.58 -20.00 1.53
CA GLY A 203 -13.75 -20.61 2.85
C GLY A 203 -14.70 -21.81 2.88
N LEU A 204 -15.48 -22.03 1.81
CA LEU A 204 -16.26 -23.25 1.61
C LEU A 204 -15.33 -24.39 1.17
N ARG A 205 -15.52 -25.59 1.72
CA ARG A 205 -14.81 -26.76 1.21
C ARG A 205 -15.37 -27.18 -0.14
N ALA A 206 -14.61 -27.95 -0.92
CA ALA A 206 -15.06 -28.42 -2.23
C ALA A 206 -16.37 -29.23 -2.15
N ASP A 207 -16.55 -30.09 -1.14
CA ASP A 207 -17.79 -30.83 -0.89
C ASP A 207 -18.98 -29.90 -0.61
N GLU A 208 -18.75 -28.80 0.10
CA GLU A 208 -19.78 -27.79 0.37
C GLU A 208 -20.07 -26.95 -0.89
N MET A 209 -19.04 -26.59 -1.66
CA MET A 209 -19.19 -25.85 -2.91
C MET A 209 -20.03 -26.62 -3.93
N GLN A 210 -19.87 -27.94 -4.05
CA GLN A 210 -20.69 -28.79 -4.94
C GLN A 210 -22.19 -28.67 -4.67
N MET A 211 -22.57 -28.25 -3.46
CA MET A 211 -23.95 -28.07 -3.05
C MET A 211 -24.49 -26.67 -3.37
N LEU A 212 -23.69 -25.78 -3.96
CA LEU A 212 -24.18 -24.46 -4.38
C LEU A 212 -25.21 -24.60 -5.51
N ASN A 213 -26.19 -23.71 -5.52
CA ASN A 213 -27.12 -23.62 -6.63
C ASN A 213 -26.41 -23.03 -7.86
N SER A 214 -26.24 -23.82 -8.92
CA SER A 214 -25.52 -23.40 -10.13
C SER A 214 -26.11 -22.16 -10.80
N ARG A 215 -27.44 -21.98 -10.75
CA ARG A 215 -28.11 -20.81 -11.32
C ARG A 215 -27.74 -19.55 -10.53
N GLU A 216 -27.88 -19.59 -9.20
CA GLU A 216 -27.51 -18.47 -8.32
C GLU A 216 -26.02 -18.14 -8.44
N LEU A 217 -25.16 -19.17 -8.50
CA LEU A 217 -23.72 -19.00 -8.69
C LEU A 217 -23.40 -18.33 -10.04
N SER A 218 -24.08 -18.72 -11.12
CA SER A 218 -23.87 -18.10 -12.44
C SER A 218 -24.21 -16.60 -12.45
N GLN A 219 -25.24 -16.20 -11.71
CA GLN A 219 -25.60 -14.79 -11.55
C GLN A 219 -24.60 -14.04 -10.67
N ALA A 220 -24.00 -14.71 -9.68
CA ALA A 220 -23.00 -14.14 -8.79
C ALA A 220 -21.59 -14.09 -9.41
N ALA A 221 -21.34 -14.85 -10.49
CA ALA A 221 -20.03 -14.99 -11.13
C ALA A 221 -19.37 -13.66 -11.51
N PRO A 222 -20.06 -12.63 -12.04
CA PRO A 222 -19.46 -11.34 -12.35
C PRO A 222 -18.89 -10.61 -11.13
N PHE A 223 -19.48 -10.82 -9.94
CA PHE A 223 -19.05 -10.18 -8.71
C PHE A 223 -17.81 -10.89 -8.16
N VAL A 224 -17.90 -12.21 -7.99
CA VAL A 224 -16.83 -12.98 -7.34
C VAL A 224 -15.66 -13.24 -8.29
N GLY A 225 -15.93 -13.46 -9.57
CA GLY A 225 -14.93 -13.67 -10.62
C GLY A 225 -14.10 -12.42 -10.95
N SER A 226 -14.54 -11.23 -10.54
CA SER A 226 -13.75 -10.00 -10.66
C SER A 226 -12.59 -9.92 -9.64
N LEU A 227 -12.63 -10.74 -8.60
CA LEU A 227 -11.67 -10.75 -7.49
C LEU A 227 -10.52 -11.73 -7.74
N ARG A 228 -9.36 -11.45 -7.13
CA ARG A 228 -8.23 -12.37 -7.10
C ARG A 228 -8.41 -13.37 -5.96
N LEU A 229 -9.13 -14.45 -6.26
CA LEU A 229 -9.49 -15.48 -5.29
C LEU A 229 -8.28 -16.34 -4.90
N GLY A 230 -8.15 -16.64 -3.60
CA GLY A 230 -7.16 -17.57 -3.05
C GLY A 230 -7.66 -19.01 -2.95
N CYS A 231 -8.58 -19.42 -3.83
CA CYS A 231 -9.13 -20.77 -3.85
C CYS A 231 -8.07 -21.79 -4.26
N SER A 232 -8.12 -22.99 -3.68
CA SER A 232 -7.36 -24.15 -4.18
C SER A 232 -7.84 -24.56 -5.57
N GLU A 233 -6.99 -25.28 -6.30
CA GLU A 233 -7.32 -25.83 -7.63
C GLU A 233 -8.61 -26.65 -7.58
N ARG A 234 -8.75 -27.54 -6.59
CA ARG A 234 -9.95 -28.37 -6.43
C ARG A 234 -11.23 -27.56 -6.20
N GLN A 235 -11.14 -26.45 -5.47
CA GLN A 235 -12.27 -25.53 -5.28
C GLN A 235 -12.63 -24.83 -6.59
N LEU A 236 -11.64 -24.35 -7.34
CA LEU A 236 -11.87 -23.70 -8.64
C LEU A 236 -12.48 -24.68 -9.65
N GLU A 237 -11.99 -25.92 -9.72
CA GLU A 237 -12.58 -26.98 -10.54
C GLU A 237 -14.06 -27.21 -10.20
N THR A 238 -14.37 -27.32 -8.91
CA THR A 238 -15.74 -27.49 -8.43
C THR A 238 -16.64 -26.33 -8.86
N LEU A 239 -16.16 -25.09 -8.73
CA LEU A 239 -16.90 -23.91 -9.18
C LEU A 239 -17.08 -23.92 -10.71
N ALA A 240 -16.07 -24.32 -11.47
CA ALA A 240 -16.17 -24.45 -12.93
C ALA A 240 -17.16 -25.55 -13.35
N GLU A 241 -17.20 -26.70 -12.67
CA GLU A 241 -18.18 -27.76 -12.90
C GLU A 241 -19.62 -27.23 -12.72
N LEU A 242 -19.87 -26.43 -11.70
CA LEU A 242 -21.19 -25.80 -11.47
C LEU A 242 -21.52 -24.78 -12.56
N LEU A 243 -20.57 -23.93 -12.94
CA LEU A 243 -20.75 -22.91 -13.98
C LEU A 243 -20.99 -23.52 -15.37
N THR A 244 -20.43 -24.70 -15.63
CA THR A 244 -20.62 -25.43 -16.90
C THR A 244 -21.89 -26.27 -16.96
N SER A 245 -22.66 -26.32 -15.87
CA SER A 245 -23.96 -27.00 -15.84
C SER A 245 -24.99 -26.32 -16.77
N HIS A 246 -25.96 -27.10 -17.24
CA HIS A 246 -27.07 -26.61 -18.08
C HIS A 246 -27.94 -25.54 -17.40
N SER A 247 -27.95 -25.50 -16.07
CA SER A 247 -28.65 -24.48 -15.28
C SER A 247 -27.88 -23.17 -15.09
N ALA A 248 -26.64 -23.12 -15.57
CA ALA A 248 -25.72 -21.98 -15.49
C ALA A 248 -25.35 -21.52 -16.92
N PHE A 249 -24.06 -21.50 -17.27
CA PHE A 249 -23.58 -21.05 -18.59
C PHE A 249 -23.55 -22.17 -19.64
N GLY A 250 -23.80 -23.42 -19.26
CA GLY A 250 -23.73 -24.57 -20.17
C GLY A 250 -22.29 -24.99 -20.52
N PRO A 251 -22.10 -25.93 -21.46
CA PRO A 251 -20.78 -26.49 -21.76
C PRO A 251 -19.80 -25.43 -22.30
N VAL A 252 -18.52 -25.57 -21.95
CA VAL A 252 -17.45 -24.61 -22.35
C VAL A 252 -17.38 -24.41 -23.87
N SER A 253 -17.71 -25.43 -24.66
CA SER A 253 -17.72 -25.36 -26.12
C SER A 253 -18.73 -24.34 -26.69
N SER A 254 -19.77 -23.97 -25.93
CA SER A 254 -20.72 -22.92 -26.31
C SER A 254 -20.34 -21.53 -25.80
N TRP A 255 -19.23 -21.39 -25.07
CA TRP A 255 -18.86 -20.11 -24.46
C TRP A 255 -18.21 -19.16 -25.46
N GLY A 256 -18.74 -17.93 -25.50
CA GLY A 256 -18.09 -16.79 -26.13
C GLY A 256 -17.10 -16.09 -25.19
N PRO A 257 -16.26 -15.17 -25.70
CA PRO A 257 -15.34 -14.37 -24.88
C PRO A 257 -16.06 -13.55 -23.79
N GLU A 258 -17.35 -13.27 -23.96
CA GLU A 258 -18.20 -12.57 -23.00
C GLU A 258 -18.32 -13.37 -21.69
N ILE A 259 -18.58 -14.68 -21.79
CA ILE A 259 -18.73 -15.56 -20.61
C ILE A 259 -17.40 -15.66 -19.86
N PHE A 260 -16.28 -15.84 -20.56
CA PHE A 260 -14.95 -15.83 -19.93
C PHE A 260 -14.64 -14.52 -19.22
N THR A 261 -15.13 -13.40 -19.75
CA THR A 261 -14.96 -12.08 -19.14
C THR A 261 -15.83 -11.91 -17.90
N GLU A 262 -17.04 -12.46 -17.90
CA GLU A 262 -17.97 -12.42 -16.77
C GLU A 262 -17.49 -13.31 -15.61
N ILE A 263 -17.14 -14.56 -15.88
CA ILE A 263 -16.72 -15.49 -14.82
C ILE A 263 -15.31 -15.19 -14.29
N GLY A 264 -14.49 -14.46 -15.07
CA GLY A 264 -13.19 -13.96 -14.65
C GLY A 264 -12.26 -15.03 -14.08
N THR A 265 -11.83 -14.85 -12.83
CA THR A 265 -10.88 -15.76 -12.15
C THR A 265 -11.44 -17.18 -11.91
N LEU A 266 -12.77 -17.35 -11.93
CA LEU A 266 -13.41 -18.67 -11.83
C LEU A 266 -13.11 -19.56 -13.04
N ALA A 267 -12.79 -18.98 -14.20
CA ALA A 267 -12.36 -19.72 -15.38
C ALA A 267 -11.10 -20.56 -15.15
N GLY A 268 -10.29 -20.24 -14.12
CA GLY A 268 -9.07 -20.96 -13.79
C GLY A 268 -9.29 -22.43 -13.41
N GLY A 269 -10.52 -22.83 -13.07
CA GLY A 269 -10.88 -24.23 -12.80
C GLY A 269 -11.33 -25.03 -14.02
N VAL A 270 -11.43 -24.42 -15.19
CA VAL A 270 -11.86 -25.12 -16.42
C VAL A 270 -10.73 -26.03 -16.91
N GLN A 271 -11.00 -27.34 -16.98
CA GLN A 271 -10.03 -28.33 -17.44
C GLN A 271 -9.51 -27.99 -18.87
N PRO A 272 -8.20 -28.10 -19.14
CA PRO A 272 -7.62 -27.74 -20.44
C PRO A 272 -8.24 -28.48 -21.63
N SER A 273 -8.66 -29.72 -21.44
CA SER A 273 -9.34 -30.54 -22.48
C SER A 273 -10.71 -29.98 -22.88
N ALA A 274 -11.45 -29.39 -21.94
CA ALA A 274 -12.72 -28.73 -22.22
C ALA A 274 -12.54 -27.38 -22.92
N ALA A 275 -11.44 -26.67 -22.61
CA ALA A 275 -11.07 -25.42 -23.28
C ALA A 275 -10.48 -25.62 -24.68
N ALA A 276 -9.84 -26.76 -24.96
CA ALA A 276 -9.22 -27.07 -26.25
C ALA A 276 -10.23 -27.14 -27.43
N GLY A 277 -11.52 -27.34 -27.14
CA GLY A 277 -12.60 -27.28 -28.14
C GLY A 277 -12.88 -25.88 -28.72
N LEU A 278 -12.28 -24.82 -28.15
CA LEU A 278 -12.45 -23.44 -28.62
C LEU A 278 -11.69 -23.13 -29.93
N HIS A 279 -10.87 -24.06 -30.42
CA HIS A 279 -10.09 -23.90 -31.65
C HIS A 279 -10.86 -24.24 -32.93
N GLN A 280 -12.05 -23.67 -33.16
CA GLN A 280 -12.67 -23.66 -34.50
C GLN A 280 -13.44 -22.37 -34.83
N ARG A 281 -12.87 -21.20 -34.54
CA ARG A 281 -13.20 -19.96 -35.28
C ARG A 281 -11.91 -19.32 -35.78
N PRO A 282 -11.66 -19.25 -37.10
CA PRO A 282 -10.45 -18.64 -37.63
C PRO A 282 -10.53 -17.12 -37.43
N GLY A 283 -9.58 -16.53 -36.69
CA GLY A 283 -9.40 -15.08 -36.67
C GLY A 283 -8.79 -14.45 -35.41
N LEU A 284 -8.60 -15.15 -34.29
CA LEU A 284 -8.06 -14.52 -33.07
C LEU A 284 -6.74 -15.15 -32.63
N SER A 285 -5.74 -14.28 -32.55
CA SER A 285 -4.36 -14.51 -32.14
C SER A 285 -4.24 -15.28 -30.82
N ARG A 286 -3.21 -16.13 -30.73
CA ARG A 286 -2.77 -16.85 -29.53
C ARG A 286 -2.24 -15.87 -28.49
N ASP A 287 -3.14 -15.34 -27.67
CA ASP A 287 -2.82 -14.83 -26.33
C ASP A 287 -4.12 -14.85 -25.51
N PRO A 288 -4.19 -15.53 -24.35
CA PRO A 288 -5.41 -15.54 -23.54
C PRO A 288 -5.75 -14.10 -23.08
N PRO A 289 -6.90 -13.54 -23.51
CA PRO A 289 -7.28 -12.15 -23.18
C PRO A 289 -7.54 -11.92 -21.69
N ALA A 290 -7.85 -13.00 -20.96
CA ALA A 290 -8.28 -12.97 -19.55
C ALA A 290 -7.23 -12.38 -18.61
N ALA A 291 -5.94 -12.70 -18.81
CA ALA A 291 -4.86 -12.19 -17.96
C ALA A 291 -4.63 -10.68 -18.13
N ARG A 292 -4.82 -10.14 -19.35
CA ARG A 292 -4.64 -8.72 -19.64
C ARG A 292 -5.87 -7.87 -19.26
N ALA A 293 -7.08 -8.42 -19.32
CA ALA A 293 -8.30 -7.72 -18.94
C ALA A 293 -8.43 -7.55 -17.41
N ALA A 294 -7.97 -8.53 -16.62
CA ALA A 294 -7.91 -8.43 -15.15
C ALA A 294 -6.83 -7.43 -14.69
N GLN A 295 -5.67 -7.40 -15.36
CA GLN A 295 -4.59 -6.46 -15.05
C GLN A 295 -4.95 -5.00 -15.39
N ARG A 296 -5.58 -4.77 -16.56
CA ARG A 296 -6.00 -3.41 -16.97
C ARG A 296 -7.09 -2.81 -16.07
N ARG A 297 -8.00 -3.62 -15.54
CA ARG A 297 -9.02 -3.14 -14.58
C ARG A 297 -8.41 -2.76 -13.22
N ALA A 298 -7.37 -3.47 -12.78
CA ALA A 298 -6.62 -3.12 -11.57
C ALA A 298 -5.83 -1.80 -11.74
N GLU A 299 -5.22 -1.59 -12.91
CA GLU A 299 -4.47 -0.36 -13.25
C GLU A 299 -5.37 0.87 -13.46
N THR A 300 -6.62 0.71 -13.90
CA THR A 300 -7.57 1.83 -13.96
C THR A 300 -8.07 2.29 -12.58
N SER A 301 -7.83 1.52 -11.51
CA SER A 301 -8.16 1.94 -10.13
C SER A 301 -7.04 2.75 -9.45
N SER A 302 -5.82 2.75 -10.01
CA SER A 302 -4.69 3.57 -9.55
C SER A 302 -4.51 4.86 -10.36
N GLY A 303 -5.43 5.15 -11.29
CA GLY A 303 -5.47 6.40 -12.05
C GLY A 303 -5.98 7.56 -11.20
N GLN A 304 -5.07 8.48 -10.86
CA GLN A 304 -5.32 9.76 -10.20
C GLN A 304 -6.58 10.47 -10.73
N CYS A 305 -7.54 10.72 -9.84
CA CYS A 305 -8.62 11.67 -10.10
C CYS A 305 -8.03 13.10 -10.12
N PRO A 306 -8.12 13.86 -11.23
CA PRO A 306 -7.87 15.28 -11.16
C PRO A 306 -9.05 15.96 -10.46
N ALA A 307 -8.73 16.87 -9.55
CA ALA A 307 -9.70 17.71 -8.85
C ALA A 307 -10.54 18.50 -9.87
N ARG A 308 -11.87 18.29 -9.88
CA ARG A 308 -12.80 19.17 -10.61
C ARG A 308 -13.14 20.37 -9.72
N GLY A 309 -12.48 21.48 -10.01
CA GLY A 309 -12.96 22.82 -9.65
C GLY A 309 -14.21 23.19 -10.46
N GLY A 310 -15.15 23.86 -9.81
CA GLY A 310 -16.39 24.33 -10.43
C GLY A 310 -16.15 25.43 -11.47
N GLY A 311 -16.92 25.36 -12.56
CA GLY A 311 -16.97 26.41 -13.58
C GLY A 311 -17.67 25.93 -14.86
N ARG A 312 -18.88 26.44 -15.12
CA ARG A 312 -19.39 26.61 -16.50
C ARG A 312 -18.66 27.83 -17.08
N PRO A 313 -18.32 27.94 -18.39
CA PRO A 313 -19.23 27.88 -19.55
C PRO A 313 -18.59 27.21 -20.80
N GLY A 314 -19.28 26.95 -21.92
CA GLY A 314 -19.55 27.92 -22.99
C GLY A 314 -18.91 27.44 -24.31
N TRP A 315 -19.73 27.20 -25.34
CA TRP A 315 -19.29 26.78 -26.68
C TRP A 315 -18.58 27.92 -27.42
N GLN A 316 -17.33 27.76 -27.88
CA GLN A 316 -16.76 28.52 -29.01
C GLN A 316 -15.67 27.76 -29.77
N ARG A 317 -15.44 28.26 -30.99
CA ARG A 317 -15.02 27.63 -32.24
C ARG A 317 -13.49 27.59 -32.41
N GLN A 318 -13.03 26.65 -33.26
CA GLN A 318 -11.66 26.49 -33.76
C GLN A 318 -11.03 27.77 -34.32
N GLU A 319 -9.74 27.97 -34.05
CA GLU A 319 -8.81 28.63 -34.96
C GLU A 319 -7.36 28.10 -34.75
N SER A 320 -6.52 28.22 -35.78
CA SER A 320 -5.35 27.37 -36.02
C SER A 320 -4.01 28.12 -35.98
N ARG A 321 -2.97 27.49 -35.37
CA ARG A 321 -1.50 27.61 -35.64
C ARG A 321 -0.79 28.97 -35.40
N PRO A 322 0.56 29.09 -35.43
CA PRO A 322 1.68 28.12 -35.23
C PRO A 322 2.76 28.59 -34.20
N ALA A 323 3.78 27.76 -33.96
CA ALA A 323 5.02 28.09 -33.24
C ALA A 323 5.96 29.02 -34.04
N PRO A 324 6.91 29.74 -33.40
CA PRO A 324 8.32 29.48 -33.73
C PRO A 324 9.40 29.80 -32.64
N SER A 325 10.50 29.03 -32.74
CA SER A 325 11.95 29.34 -32.63
C SER A 325 12.56 30.27 -31.55
N TRP A 326 13.62 29.75 -30.91
CA TRP A 326 14.67 30.46 -30.17
C TRP A 326 15.66 31.24 -31.06
N PRO A 327 16.32 32.27 -30.51
CA PRO A 327 17.77 32.40 -30.71
C PRO A 327 18.58 32.87 -29.48
N GLN A 328 19.90 32.75 -29.64
CA GLN A 328 20.99 32.87 -28.65
C GLN A 328 21.46 34.31 -28.32
N ARG A 329 22.30 34.37 -27.27
CA ARG A 329 23.11 35.50 -26.75
C ARG A 329 24.11 36.08 -27.76
N PRO A 330 24.62 37.30 -27.52
CA PRO A 330 26.05 37.52 -27.19
C PRO A 330 26.20 38.63 -26.09
N GLY A 331 27.33 38.98 -25.47
CA GLY A 331 28.78 38.83 -25.67
C GLY A 331 29.46 40.10 -25.10
N THR A 332 30.80 40.09 -24.94
CA THR A 332 31.75 41.18 -24.55
C THR A 332 31.97 41.39 -23.04
N ALA A 333 33.15 41.31 -22.40
CA ALA A 333 34.61 41.44 -22.69
C ALA A 333 35.19 42.86 -22.69
N VAL A 334 36.08 43.19 -21.73
CA VAL A 334 37.24 44.13 -21.73
C VAL A 334 38.12 43.77 -20.49
N SER A 335 39.38 43.28 -20.58
CA SER A 335 40.72 43.96 -20.66
C SER A 335 40.99 44.97 -19.50
N ASP A 336 42.13 45.13 -18.81
CA ASP A 336 43.56 44.93 -19.09
C ASP A 336 44.40 44.81 -17.77
N VAL A 337 45.45 43.97 -17.84
CA VAL A 337 46.86 44.07 -17.36
C VAL A 337 47.25 44.94 -16.14
N GLN A 338 47.94 44.34 -15.16
CA GLN A 338 49.29 44.78 -14.70
C GLN A 338 49.96 43.83 -13.68
N LEU A 339 51.18 43.38 -14.01
CA LEU A 339 52.13 42.67 -13.16
C LEU A 339 52.64 43.56 -12.02
N TRP A 340 52.64 43.06 -10.78
CA TRP A 340 53.65 43.42 -9.76
C TRP A 340 54.09 42.18 -8.97
N ALA A 341 55.34 42.27 -8.52
CA ALA A 341 56.22 41.26 -7.96
C ALA A 341 55.69 40.42 -6.77
N GLN A 342 56.22 39.21 -6.66
CA GLN A 342 56.07 38.31 -5.51
C GLN A 342 56.52 38.94 -4.19
N PRO A 343 55.84 38.66 -3.07
CA PRO A 343 56.47 38.51 -1.78
C PRO A 343 56.54 37.05 -1.36
N THR A 344 57.67 36.75 -0.73
CA THR A 344 58.15 35.49 -0.18
C THR A 344 57.13 34.72 0.66
N ALA A 345 57.13 33.39 0.45
CA ALA A 345 56.38 32.42 1.24
C ALA A 345 56.69 32.54 2.74
N ARG A 346 55.70 32.96 3.53
CA ARG A 346 55.69 32.70 4.97
C ARG A 346 55.18 31.29 5.19
N VAL A 347 56.04 30.43 5.70
CA VAL A 347 55.67 29.10 6.22
C VAL A 347 54.70 29.30 7.38
N VAL A 348 53.44 28.91 7.20
CA VAL A 348 52.44 28.85 8.28
C VAL A 348 52.68 27.54 9.05
N PRO A 349 53.05 27.57 10.34
CA PRO A 349 53.19 26.34 11.11
C PRO A 349 51.82 25.67 11.27
N CYS A 350 51.69 24.40 10.85
CA CYS A 350 50.46 23.60 10.89
C CYS A 350 49.90 23.36 12.32
N SER A 351 50.51 23.92 13.38
CA SER A 351 50.11 23.72 14.78
C SER A 351 48.96 24.60 15.27
N ALA A 352 48.43 25.53 14.45
CA ALA A 352 47.41 26.48 14.87
C ALA A 352 46.00 26.26 14.29
N ALA A 353 45.77 25.20 13.49
CA ALA A 353 44.55 25.07 12.67
C ALA A 353 43.63 23.88 13.01
N ALA A 354 43.70 23.35 14.23
CA ALA A 354 42.79 22.28 14.66
C ALA A 354 42.13 22.62 15.99
N VAL A 355 40.97 23.28 15.92
CA VAL A 355 39.97 23.31 17.00
C VAL A 355 38.67 22.74 16.46
#